data_AF-A0A4Y5YH08-F1
#
_entry.id   AF-A0A4Y5YH08-F1
#
_cell.length_a   1.000
_cell.length_b   1.000
_cell.length_c   1.000
_cell.angle_alpha   90.00
_cell.angle_beta   90.00
_cell.angle_gamma   90.00
#
_symmetry.space_group_name_H-M   'P 1'
#
loop_
_entity.id
_entity.type
_entity.pdbx_description
1 polymer ?
#
loop_
_entity_poly.entity_id
_entity_poly.type
_entity_poly.pdbx_seq_one_letter_code
_entity_poly.pdbx_strand_id
1 'polypeptide(L)'
;MIYKLNMMTQGICQYIQLYYPDEYQRCHDMSSKMEQAQKYTQILLMESFHSGHLSLLQDPALQRLRHQLTRLKTLFLLSPFLLMIVITIITY
;
A
#
# COMPACT_ATOMS: atom_id res chain seq x y z
N MET A 1 -4.67 13.70 -3.72
CA MET A 1 -3.90 12.95 -2.69
C MET A 1 -4.16 11.45 -2.74
N ILE A 2 -5.43 11.01 -2.82
CA ILE A 2 -5.83 9.60 -3.06
C ILE A 2 -5.17 9.01 -4.34
N TYR A 3 -5.08 9.79 -5.42
CA TYR A 3 -4.38 9.41 -6.64
C TYR A 3 -2.89 9.05 -6.42
N LYS A 4 -2.18 9.78 -5.54
CA LYS A 4 -0.77 9.48 -5.23
C LYS A 4 -0.63 8.17 -4.46
N LEU A 5 -1.57 7.88 -3.55
CA LEU A 5 -1.59 6.62 -2.82
C LEU A 5 -1.87 5.45 -3.78
N ASN A 6 -2.82 5.60 -4.70
CA ASN A 6 -3.10 4.58 -5.71
C ASN A 6 -1.93 4.33 -6.66
N MET A 7 -1.29 5.40 -7.16
CA MET A 7 -0.07 5.30 -7.98
C MET A 7 1.06 4.58 -7.24
N MET A 8 1.23 4.86 -5.95
CA MET A 8 2.25 4.21 -5.13
C MET A 8 1.93 2.72 -4.91
N THR A 9 0.68 2.39 -4.63
CA THR A 9 0.20 1.00 -4.54
C THR A 9 0.45 0.24 -5.85
N GLN A 10 0.13 0.85 -6.99
CA GLN A 10 0.41 0.26 -8.30
C GLN A 10 1.92 0.04 -8.53
N GLY A 11 2.75 1.01 -8.17
CA GLY A 11 4.21 0.90 -8.28
C GLY A 11 4.81 -0.22 -7.43
N ILE A 12 4.31 -0.41 -6.20
CA ILE A 12 4.72 -1.53 -5.34
C ILE A 12 4.26 -2.87 -5.95
N CYS A 13 3.02 -2.97 -6.44
CA CYS A 13 2.55 -4.19 -7.11
C CYS A 13 3.39 -4.54 -8.34
N GLN A 14 3.75 -3.54 -9.15
CA GLN A 14 4.63 -3.73 -10.32
C GLN A 14 6.04 -4.17 -9.90
N TYR A 15 6.58 -3.58 -8.82
CA TYR A 15 7.87 -3.99 -8.28
C TYR A 15 7.84 -5.47 -7.85
N ILE A 16 6.80 -5.87 -7.12
CA ILE A 16 6.62 -7.26 -6.70
C ILE A 16 6.47 -8.19 -7.91
N GLN A 17 5.71 -7.79 -8.93
CA GLN A 17 5.57 -8.57 -10.16
C GLN A 17 6.91 -8.78 -10.89
N LEU A 18 7.81 -7.79 -10.87
CA LEU A 18 9.09 -7.86 -11.56
C LEU A 18 10.14 -8.66 -10.78
N TYR A 19 10.24 -8.46 -9.46
CA TYR A 19 11.31 -9.02 -8.63
C TYR A 19 10.89 -10.25 -7.81
N TYR A 20 9.58 -10.46 -7.63
CA TYR A 20 9.01 -11.58 -6.86
C TYR A 20 7.84 -12.21 -7.63
N PRO A 21 8.09 -12.72 -8.85
CA PRO A 21 7.04 -13.26 -9.73
C PRO A 21 6.27 -14.43 -9.09
N ASP A 22 6.93 -15.23 -8.24
CA ASP A 22 6.30 -16.36 -7.54
C ASP A 22 5.22 -15.89 -6.56
N GLU A 23 5.50 -14.81 -5.81
CA GLU A 23 4.51 -14.20 -4.90
C GLU A 23 3.37 -13.56 -5.67
N TYR A 24 3.68 -12.88 -6.78
CA TYR A 24 2.67 -12.34 -7.68
C TYR A 24 1.74 -13.43 -8.21
N GLN A 25 2.31 -14.53 -8.73
CA GLN A 25 1.55 -15.63 -9.29
C GLN A 25 0.68 -16.30 -8.23
N ARG A 26 1.21 -16.53 -7.02
CA ARG A 26 0.44 -17.07 -5.90
C ARG A 26 -0.78 -16.22 -5.56
N CYS A 27 -0.60 -14.90 -5.46
CA CYS A 27 -1.72 -13.98 -5.22
C CYS A 27 -2.69 -13.94 -6.40
N HIS A 28 -2.18 -14.01 -7.63
CA HIS A 28 -2.98 -14.01 -8.84
C HIS A 28 -3.87 -15.24 -8.92
N ASP A 29 -3.30 -16.44 -8.73
CA ASP A 29 -4.00 -17.72 -8.76
C ASP A 29 -5.12 -17.76 -7.71
N MET A 30 -4.86 -17.24 -6.51
CA MET A 30 -5.86 -17.15 -5.44
C MET A 30 -7.02 -16.21 -5.80
N SER A 31 -6.72 -15.10 -6.47
CA SER A 31 -7.73 -14.12 -6.92
C SER A 31 -8.41 -14.45 -8.25
N SER A 32 -7.85 -15.36 -9.05
CA SER A 32 -8.30 -15.68 -10.42
C SER A 32 -9.75 -16.14 -10.52
N LYS A 33 -10.31 -16.65 -9.42
CA LYS A 33 -11.68 -17.16 -9.31
C LYS A 33 -12.70 -16.09 -8.90
N MET A 34 -12.28 -14.83 -8.72
CA MET A 34 -13.12 -13.72 -8.26
C MET A 34 -13.49 -12.79 -9.42
N GLU A 35 -14.70 -12.21 -9.40
CA GLU A 35 -15.21 -11.29 -10.44
C GLU A 35 -14.35 -10.02 -10.64
N GLN A 36 -13.39 -9.75 -9.75
CA GLN A 36 -12.42 -8.65 -9.85
C GLN A 36 -10.98 -9.13 -9.58
N ALA A 37 -10.58 -10.23 -10.22
CA ALA A 37 -9.31 -10.92 -10.01
C ALA A 37 -8.12 -9.95 -9.86
N GLN A 38 -7.93 -9.01 -10.79
CA GLN A 38 -6.81 -8.06 -10.75
C GLN A 38 -6.81 -7.15 -9.50
N LYS A 39 -7.99 -6.67 -9.07
CA LYS A 39 -8.11 -5.83 -7.87
C LYS A 39 -7.82 -6.65 -6.61
N TYR A 40 -8.32 -7.89 -6.55
CA TYR A 40 -8.04 -8.80 -5.46
C TYR A 40 -6.57 -9.23 -5.42
N THR A 41 -5.93 -9.43 -6.57
CA THR A 41 -4.48 -9.68 -6.65
C THR A 41 -3.72 -8.52 -5.99
N GLN A 42 -4.06 -7.27 -6.31
CA GLN A 42 -3.41 -6.10 -5.71
C GLN A 42 -3.63 -6.01 -4.19
N ILE A 43 -4.81 -6.36 -3.71
CA ILE A 43 -5.11 -6.38 -2.27
C ILE A 43 -4.24 -7.43 -1.57
N LEU A 44 -4.21 -8.66 -2.09
CA LEU A 44 -3.42 -9.76 -1.52
C LEU A 44 -1.91 -9.48 -1.58
N LEU A 45 -1.42 -8.83 -2.64
CA LEU A 45 -0.03 -8.41 -2.74
C LEU A 45 0.31 -7.36 -1.69
N MET A 46 -0.59 -6.40 -1.47
CA MET A 46 -0.41 -5.38 -0.42
C MET A 46 -0.44 -5.96 0.98
N GLU A 47 -1.26 -6.98 1.20
CA GLU A 47 -1.30 -7.73 2.44
C GLU A 47 0.00 -8.54 2.65
N SER A 48 0.44 -9.28 1.63
CA SER A 48 1.73 -9.99 1.66
C SER A 48 2.90 -9.03 1.91
N PHE A 49 2.85 -7.84 1.29
CA PHE A 49 3.81 -6.76 1.47
C PHE A 49 3.81 -6.16 2.88
N HIS A 50 2.67 -6.12 3.57
CA HIS A 50 2.57 -5.51 4.89
C HIS A 50 2.83 -6.49 6.04
N SER A 51 2.23 -7.69 5.97
CA SER A 51 2.19 -8.67 7.07
C SER A 51 2.54 -10.10 6.65
N GLY A 52 2.70 -10.37 5.36
CA GLY A 52 2.95 -11.72 4.83
C GLY A 52 4.42 -11.99 4.49
N HIS A 53 4.64 -12.83 3.46
CA HIS A 53 5.97 -13.33 3.12
C HIS A 53 6.94 -12.21 2.72
N LEU A 54 6.47 -11.25 1.93
CA LEU A 54 7.25 -10.08 1.53
C LEU A 54 7.61 -9.19 2.73
N SER A 55 6.85 -9.25 3.84
CA SER A 55 7.15 -8.54 5.09
C SER A 55 8.46 -8.98 5.73
N LEU A 56 8.77 -10.27 5.62
CA LEU A 56 9.93 -10.93 6.22
C LEU A 56 11.21 -10.76 5.39
N LEU A 57 11.07 -10.37 4.11
CA LEU A 57 12.22 -10.15 3.24
C LEU A 57 12.98 -8.88 3.65
N GLN A 58 14.30 -9.01 3.82
CA GLN A 58 15.21 -7.89 4.08
C GLN A 58 15.61 -7.19 2.77
N ASP A 59 14.64 -6.80 1.97
CA ASP A 59 14.86 -6.05 0.75
C ASP A 59 14.87 -4.54 1.03
N PRO A 60 16.00 -3.83 0.82
CA PRO A 60 16.11 -2.41 1.09
C PRO A 60 15.17 -1.55 0.23
N ALA A 61 14.80 -1.99 -0.97
CA ALA A 61 13.86 -1.27 -1.82
C ALA A 61 12.42 -1.39 -1.29
N LEU A 62 12.00 -2.59 -0.91
CA LEU A 62 10.68 -2.82 -0.28
C LEU A 62 10.57 -2.05 1.05
N GLN A 63 11.64 -1.99 1.86
CA GLN A 63 11.65 -1.21 3.10
C GLN A 63 11.47 0.29 2.85
N ARG A 64 12.15 0.86 1.83
CA ARG A 64 11.94 2.26 1.45
C ARG A 64 10.51 2.52 1.00
N LEU A 65 9.95 1.63 0.19
CA LEU A 65 8.56 1.71 -0.27
C LEU A 65 7.57 1.65 0.90
N ARG A 66 7.81 0.78 1.90
CA ARG A 66 7.00 0.76 3.14
C ARG A 66 7.06 2.09 3.85
N HIS A 67 8.26 2.63 4.03
CA HIS A 67 8.45 3.87 4.77
C HIS A 67 7.77 5.05 4.09
N GLN A 68 7.88 5.14 2.76
CA GLN A 68 7.16 6.14 1.96
C GLN A 68 5.64 5.97 2.06
N LEU A 69 5.13 4.73 2.02
CA LEU A 69 3.69 4.46 2.10
C LEU A 69 3.15 4.84 3.48
N THR A 70 3.88 4.49 4.55
CA THR A 70 3.55 4.87 5.93
C THR A 70 3.55 6.38 6.09
N ARG A 71 4.57 7.10 5.59
CA ARG A 71 4.59 8.57 5.62
C ARG A 71 3.38 9.16 4.89
N LEU A 72 2.99 8.61 3.74
CA LEU A 72 1.82 9.08 3.00
C LEU A 72 0.52 8.84 3.78
N LYS A 73 0.37 7.68 4.44
CA LYS A 73 -0.75 7.35 5.32
C LYS A 73 -0.81 8.28 6.54
N THR A 74 0.32 8.55 7.18
CA THR A 74 0.42 9.45 8.34
C THR A 74 0.06 10.89 7.95
N LEU A 75 0.53 11.39 6.81
CA LEU A 75 0.15 12.70 6.29
C LEU A 75 -1.36 12.79 5.98
N PHE A 76 -1.95 11.69 5.49
CA PHE A 76 -3.38 11.63 5.23
C PHE A 76 -4.23 11.64 6.51
N LEU A 77 -3.80 10.93 7.56
CA LEU A 77 -4.48 10.92 8.87
C LEU A 77 -4.33 12.25 9.63
N LEU A 78 -3.16 12.88 9.55
CA LEU A 78 -2.89 14.13 10.26
C LEU A 78 -3.54 15.35 9.59
N SER A 79 -3.78 15.32 8.28
CA SER A 79 -4.41 16.43 7.54
C SER A 79 -5.77 16.88 8.11
N PRO A 80 -6.77 16.01 8.30
CA PRO A 80 -8.06 16.41 8.87
C PRO A 80 -7.96 16.70 10.37
N PHE A 81 -7.07 16.04 11.10
CA PHE A 81 -6.88 16.26 12.53
C PHE A 81 -6.27 17.63 12.83
N LEU A 82 -5.26 18.05 12.04
CA LEU A 82 -4.68 19.38 12.13
C LEU A 82 -5.69 20.47 11.73
N LEU A 83 -6.51 20.23 10.71
CA LEU A 83 -7.60 21.13 10.34
C LEU A 83 -8.62 21.29 11.48
N MET A 84 -8.99 20.19 12.13
CA MET A 84 -9.89 20.23 13.29
C MET A 84 -9.29 21.04 14.44
N ILE A 85 -8.02 20.82 14.80
CA ILE A 85 -7.33 21.61 15.84
C ILE A 85 -7.32 23.11 15.47
N VAL A 86 -7.01 23.44 14.22
CA VAL A 86 -7.00 24.84 13.76
C VAL A 86 -8.38 25.46 13.85
N ILE A 87 -9.44 24.75 13.46
CA ILE A 87 -10.83 25.23 13.60
C ILE A 87 -11.17 25.43 15.08
N THR A 88 -10.81 24.50 15.95
CA THR A 88 -11.04 24.62 17.40
C THR A 88 -10.31 25.83 17.99
N ILE A 89 -9.09 26.12 17.54
CA ILE A 89 -8.33 27.30 17.98
C ILE A 89 -8.90 28.61 17.42
N ILE A 90 -9.42 28.64 16.19
CA ILE A 90 -10.02 29.85 15.60
C ILE A 90 -11.41 30.14 16.20
N THR A 91 -12.13 29.11 16.62
CA THR A 91 -13.50 29.20 17.14
C THR A 91 -13.54 29.54 18.64
N TYR A 92 -12.41 29.43 19.33
CA TYR A 92 -12.25 29.74 20.76
C TYR A 92 -11.47 31.04 20.94
#